data_AF-A0A133PK76-F1
#
_entry.id   AF-A0A133PK76-F1
#
_cell.length_a   1.000
_cell.length_b   1.000
_cell.length_c   1.000
_cell.angle_alpha   90.00
_cell.angle_beta   90.00
_cell.angle_gamma   90.00
#
_symmetry.space_group_name_H-M   'P 1'
#
loop_
_entity.id
_entity.type
_entity.pdbx_description
1 polymer ?
#
loop_
_entity_poly.entity_id
_entity_poly.type
_entity_poly.pdbx_seq_one_letter_code
_entity_poly.pdbx_strand_id
1 'polypeptide(L)'
;MKVKDLIMKLIYCDPEAEVQGRTYKSDTVHAEVYALDINDIDNFPENVDLVLDSLDHINFTENTIFEELTRKVLDWGKSKDLLHEENAGKQFMKFMEEVFEFRDEWMSYENSTKYISDNYRERYGEITRTYQLRDNMQLEMGDVFVTLIILCNQLNLDPVDCLARAYEKIEYRKGKTINGFFIKQEDLKGDLK
;
A
#
# COMPACT_ATOMS: atom_id res chain seq x y z
N MET A 1 -8.29 11.71 -11.19
CA MET A 1 -8.25 12.58 -12.39
C MET A 1 -6.78 12.78 -12.71
N LYS A 2 -6.29 12.33 -13.87
CA LYS A 2 -4.84 12.31 -14.13
C LYS A 2 -4.34 13.74 -14.28
N VAL A 3 -3.12 14.04 -13.86
CA VAL A 3 -2.53 15.37 -14.13
C VAL A 3 -2.26 15.61 -15.60
N LYS A 4 -2.02 14.56 -16.37
CA LYS A 4 -2.16 14.58 -17.83
C LYS A 4 -3.56 15.04 -18.29
N ASP A 5 -4.63 14.63 -17.61
CA ASP A 5 -6.01 15.03 -17.97
C ASP A 5 -6.35 16.44 -17.46
N LEU A 6 -5.66 16.93 -16.43
CA LEU A 6 -5.74 18.30 -15.91
C LEU A 6 -4.95 19.29 -16.79
N ILE A 7 -3.73 18.91 -17.21
CA ILE A 7 -2.87 19.66 -18.14
C ILE A 7 -3.46 19.64 -19.56
N MET A 8 -3.96 18.49 -20.02
CA MET A 8 -4.62 18.41 -21.32
C MET A 8 -5.95 19.18 -21.35
N LYS A 9 -6.67 19.34 -20.24
CA LYS A 9 -7.83 20.25 -20.15
C LYS A 9 -7.44 21.73 -20.27
N LEU A 10 -6.29 22.12 -19.70
CA LEU A 10 -5.76 23.47 -19.81
C LEU A 10 -5.29 23.78 -21.25
N ILE A 11 -4.66 22.81 -21.93
CA ILE A 11 -4.18 22.94 -23.32
C ILE A 11 -5.33 22.86 -24.36
N TYR A 12 -6.40 22.09 -24.11
CA TYR A 12 -7.49 21.90 -25.08
C TYR A 12 -8.50 23.06 -25.15
N CYS A 13 -8.46 24.04 -24.25
CA CYS A 13 -9.33 25.22 -24.31
C CYS A 13 -8.74 26.35 -25.18
N ASP A 14 -7.41 26.39 -25.37
CA ASP A 14 -6.75 27.37 -26.25
C ASP A 14 -5.46 26.79 -26.89
N PRO A 15 -5.47 26.50 -28.21
CA PRO A 15 -4.35 25.87 -28.90
C PRO A 15 -3.09 26.75 -29.12
N GLU A 16 -3.12 28.04 -28.76
CA GLU A 16 -1.99 28.97 -28.98
C GLU A 16 -1.21 29.33 -27.69
N ALA A 17 -1.41 28.61 -26.59
CA ALA A 17 -0.75 28.89 -25.31
C ALA A 17 0.76 28.49 -25.31
N GLU A 18 1.64 29.45 -24.97
CA GLU A 18 3.09 29.24 -24.82
C GLU A 18 3.50 29.21 -23.33
N VAL A 19 4.41 28.30 -22.94
CA VAL A 19 4.69 27.96 -21.53
C VAL A 19 6.18 28.14 -21.18
N GLN A 20 6.51 28.92 -20.14
CA GLN A 20 7.87 29.12 -19.61
C GLN A 20 7.87 29.35 -18.07
N GLY A 21 8.97 29.03 -17.37
CA GLY A 21 9.09 29.19 -15.90
C GLY A 21 10.52 29.46 -15.37
N ARG A 22 10.65 30.03 -14.15
CA ARG A 22 11.91 30.28 -13.42
C ARG A 22 11.78 30.00 -11.91
N THR A 23 12.87 29.52 -11.31
CA THR A 23 12.99 29.03 -9.93
C THR A 23 13.73 30.01 -8.99
N TYR A 24 13.61 29.82 -7.66
CA TYR A 24 14.48 30.47 -6.66
C TYR A 24 15.02 29.50 -5.60
N LYS A 25 16.23 29.81 -5.10
CA LYS A 25 16.99 29.01 -4.13
C LYS A 25 16.38 29.05 -2.72
N SER A 26 16.25 27.88 -2.11
CA SER A 26 16.22 27.72 -0.64
C SER A 26 17.33 26.77 -0.25
N ASP A 27 18.16 27.19 0.72
CA ASP A 27 19.32 26.45 1.16
C ASP A 27 18.91 25.11 1.79
N THR A 28 19.61 24.09 1.32
CA THR A 28 19.53 22.68 1.71
C THR A 28 19.42 22.49 3.22
N VAL A 29 18.40 21.76 3.70
CA VAL A 29 18.47 20.72 4.76
C VAL A 29 17.06 20.18 5.16
N HIS A 30 15.95 20.87 4.86
CA HIS A 30 14.60 20.43 5.30
C HIS A 30 13.53 20.57 4.20
N ALA A 31 13.48 19.66 3.23
CA ALA A 31 12.35 19.59 2.31
C ALA A 31 11.14 18.98 3.02
N GLU A 32 10.47 19.79 3.84
CA GLU A 32 9.13 19.51 4.33
C GLU A 32 8.14 19.60 3.16
N VAL A 33 7.16 18.69 3.16
CA VAL A 33 6.05 18.63 2.22
C VAL A 33 5.40 20.02 2.08
N TYR A 34 5.43 20.61 0.89
CA TYR A 34 4.69 21.85 0.65
C TYR A 34 3.21 21.52 0.44
N ALA A 35 2.38 21.93 1.40
CA ALA A 35 0.98 22.20 1.11
C ALA A 35 0.94 23.47 0.24
N LEU A 36 0.33 23.37 -0.92
CA LEU A 36 0.02 24.53 -1.75
C LEU A 36 -1.12 25.30 -1.07
N ASP A 37 -0.81 26.17 -0.12
CA ASP A 37 -1.81 26.96 0.59
C ASP A 37 -2.15 28.23 -0.20
N ILE A 38 -3.15 28.14 -1.07
CA ILE A 38 -3.66 29.26 -1.86
C ILE A 38 -4.61 30.07 -0.96
N ASN A 39 -4.04 30.92 -0.11
CA ASN A 39 -4.81 31.88 0.69
C ASN A 39 -5.09 33.12 -0.17
N ASP A 40 -6.31 33.18 -0.69
CA ASP A 40 -6.95 34.27 -1.43
C ASP A 40 -6.47 34.53 -2.88
N ILE A 41 -7.38 34.24 -3.81
CA ILE A 41 -7.27 34.50 -5.26
C ILE A 41 -7.52 35.99 -5.60
N ASP A 42 -8.10 36.75 -4.68
CA ASP A 42 -8.75 38.04 -4.97
C ASP A 42 -7.80 39.25 -5.13
N ASN A 43 -6.49 39.08 -4.95
CA ASN A 43 -5.52 40.20 -5.01
C ASN A 43 -4.54 40.14 -6.18
N PHE A 44 -4.72 39.23 -7.14
CA PHE A 44 -3.87 39.20 -8.31
C PHE A 44 -4.56 39.86 -9.51
N PRO A 45 -3.85 40.71 -10.29
CA PRO A 45 -4.36 41.13 -11.58
C PRO A 45 -4.62 39.89 -12.43
N GLU A 46 -5.67 39.92 -13.25
CA GLU A 46 -6.06 38.83 -14.14
C GLU A 46 -4.79 38.21 -14.77
N ASN A 47 -4.56 36.92 -14.49
CA ASN A 47 -3.41 36.09 -14.85
C ASN A 47 -2.35 35.91 -13.73
N VAL A 48 -2.54 34.87 -12.91
CA VAL A 48 -1.53 34.29 -12.00
C VAL A 48 -0.95 33.05 -12.67
N ASP A 49 0.36 33.00 -12.83
CA ASP A 49 1.06 31.83 -13.33
C ASP A 49 1.45 30.89 -12.18
N LEU A 50 1.10 29.62 -12.33
CA LEU A 50 1.40 28.56 -11.37
C LEU A 50 2.55 27.72 -11.92
N VAL A 51 3.74 27.85 -11.34
CA VAL A 51 4.98 27.24 -11.83
C VAL A 51 5.31 26.00 -11.00
N LEU A 52 5.42 24.84 -11.65
CA LEU A 52 5.87 23.58 -11.03
C LEU A 52 7.25 23.20 -11.59
N ASP A 53 8.30 23.48 -10.82
CA ASP A 53 9.69 23.47 -11.30
C ASP A 53 10.29 22.08 -11.56
N SER A 54 9.63 21.00 -11.14
CA SER A 54 10.05 19.63 -11.48
C SER A 54 8.91 18.62 -11.32
N LEU A 55 8.49 18.00 -12.43
CA LEU A 55 7.51 16.91 -12.44
C LEU A 55 8.14 15.54 -12.10
N ASP A 56 9.48 15.42 -12.13
CA ASP A 56 10.21 14.18 -11.83
C ASP A 56 10.15 13.78 -10.34
N HIS A 57 9.65 14.69 -9.50
CA HIS A 57 9.41 14.47 -8.07
C HIS A 57 7.91 14.42 -7.73
N ILE A 58 7.02 14.49 -8.73
CA ILE A 58 5.57 14.53 -8.53
C ILE A 58 4.95 13.21 -8.96
N ASN A 59 4.58 12.40 -7.98
CA ASN A 59 3.95 11.10 -8.22
C ASN A 59 2.41 11.27 -8.14
N PHE A 60 1.73 11.23 -9.28
CA PHE A 60 0.27 11.27 -9.32
C PHE A 60 -0.29 9.85 -9.23
N THR A 61 -0.40 9.34 -8.00
CA THR A 61 -1.03 8.06 -7.75
C THR A 61 -2.56 8.23 -7.77
N GLU A 62 -3.20 7.78 -8.85
CA GLU A 62 -4.68 7.75 -8.93
C GLU A 62 -5.32 6.65 -8.07
N ASN A 63 -4.53 5.93 -7.27
CA ASN A 63 -5.05 4.88 -6.40
C ASN A 63 -4.51 5.03 -4.99
N THR A 64 -4.93 6.09 -4.30
CA THR A 64 -4.54 6.43 -2.93
C THR A 64 -5.27 5.61 -1.87
N ILE A 65 -5.99 4.55 -2.25
CA ILE A 65 -6.87 3.82 -1.33
C ILE A 65 -6.05 3.18 -0.21
N PHE A 66 -4.87 2.64 -0.53
CA PHE A 66 -4.00 2.04 0.48
C PHE A 66 -3.43 3.11 1.42
N GLU A 67 -2.98 4.24 0.90
CA GLU A 67 -2.47 5.38 1.66
C GLU A 67 -3.56 6.01 2.53
N GLU A 68 -4.79 6.10 2.03
CA GLU A 68 -5.94 6.58 2.79
C GLU A 68 -6.30 5.65 3.94
N LEU A 69 -6.36 4.34 3.68
CA LEU A 69 -6.61 3.35 4.72
C LEU A 69 -5.46 3.31 5.74
N THR A 70 -4.22 3.42 5.28
CA THR A 70 -3.04 3.53 6.16
C THR A 70 -3.18 4.74 7.09
N ARG A 71 -3.56 5.90 6.56
CA ARG A 71 -3.81 7.10 7.37
C ARG A 71 -4.90 6.88 8.41
N LYS A 72 -6.03 6.27 8.02
CA LYS A 72 -7.13 5.94 8.94
C LYS A 72 -6.69 5.00 10.06
N VAL A 73 -5.87 3.99 9.75
CA VAL A 73 -5.30 3.08 10.75
C VAL A 73 -4.38 3.84 11.71
N LEU A 74 -3.51 4.71 11.21
CA LEU A 74 -2.60 5.50 12.04
C LEU A 74 -3.35 6.53 12.90
N ASP A 75 -4.37 7.19 12.37
CA ASP A 75 -5.24 8.10 13.12
C ASP A 75 -5.95 7.36 14.26
N TRP A 76 -6.46 6.16 13.98
CA TRP A 76 -7.03 5.28 15.00
C TRP A 76 -5.97 4.88 16.04
N GLY A 77 -4.79 4.42 15.61
CA GLY A 77 -3.70 4.03 16.50
C GLY A 77 -3.23 5.17 17.40
N LYS A 78 -3.15 6.39 16.85
CA LYS A 78 -2.86 7.62 17.61
C LYS A 78 -3.95 7.91 18.63
N SER A 79 -5.23 7.77 18.27
CA SER A 79 -6.36 7.95 19.21
C SER A 79 -6.37 6.94 20.36
N LYS A 80 -5.64 5.83 20.21
CA LYS A 80 -5.46 4.77 21.22
C LYS A 80 -4.11 4.80 21.92
N ASP A 81 -3.29 5.82 21.67
CA ASP A 81 -1.97 5.97 22.28
C ASP A 81 -1.02 4.78 21.99
N LEU A 82 -1.12 4.22 20.77
CA LEU A 82 -0.35 3.03 20.38
C LEU A 82 1.00 3.37 19.72
N LEU A 83 1.17 4.56 19.15
CA LEU A 83 2.26 4.89 18.21
C LEU A 83 3.59 5.27 18.89
N HIS A 84 4.04 4.45 19.83
CA HIS A 84 5.28 4.67 20.58
C HIS A 84 6.33 3.61 20.22
N GLU A 85 7.58 4.02 20.01
CA GLU A 85 8.68 3.15 19.60
C GLU A 85 8.93 2.02 20.62
N GLU A 86 8.81 2.31 21.91
CA GLU A 86 8.98 1.31 22.99
C GLU A 86 7.92 0.20 22.96
N ASN A 87 6.80 0.40 22.27
CA ASN A 87 5.76 -0.60 22.11
C ASN A 87 6.02 -1.55 20.92
N ALA A 88 7.01 -1.28 20.07
CA ALA A 88 7.29 -2.07 18.86
C ALA A 88 7.44 -3.57 19.13
N GLY A 89 8.10 -3.95 20.24
CA GLY A 89 8.24 -5.35 20.62
C GLY A 89 6.91 -6.04 20.95
N LYS A 90 6.00 -5.34 21.65
CA LYS A 90 4.66 -5.85 21.95
C LYS A 90 3.79 -5.87 20.70
N GLN A 91 3.90 -4.85 19.86
CA GLN A 91 3.17 -4.77 18.61
C GLN A 91 3.60 -5.86 17.63
N PHE A 92 4.89 -6.23 17.59
CA PHE A 92 5.36 -7.37 16.81
C PHE A 92 4.68 -8.67 17.24
N MET A 93 4.52 -8.87 18.56
CA MET A 93 3.78 -10.03 19.07
C MET A 93 2.30 -10.00 18.66
N LYS A 94 1.66 -8.83 18.69
CA LYS A 94 0.28 -8.67 18.21
C LYS A 94 0.17 -8.93 16.70
N PHE A 95 1.10 -8.43 15.89
CA PHE A 95 1.18 -8.77 14.47
C PHE A 95 1.27 -10.29 14.23
N MET A 96 2.10 -11.00 15.01
CA MET A 96 2.19 -12.46 14.91
C MET A 96 0.89 -13.17 15.34
N GLU A 97 0.17 -12.63 16.32
CA GLU A 97 -1.15 -13.12 16.73
C GLU A 97 -2.15 -13.06 15.57
N GLU A 98 -2.29 -11.90 14.90
CA GLU A 98 -3.20 -11.75 13.75
C GLU A 98 -2.83 -12.68 12.58
N VAL A 99 -1.53 -12.91 12.36
CA VAL A 99 -1.06 -13.86 11.34
C VAL A 99 -1.53 -15.28 11.66
N PHE A 100 -1.58 -15.65 12.94
CA PHE A 100 -2.08 -16.96 13.36
C PHE A 100 -3.60 -17.04 13.34
N GLU A 101 -4.33 -15.97 13.68
CA GLU A 101 -5.80 -15.92 13.55
C GLU A 101 -6.23 -16.08 12.08
N PHE A 102 -5.57 -15.36 11.16
CA PHE A 102 -5.77 -15.56 9.71
C PHE A 102 -5.48 -17.00 9.27
N ARG A 103 -4.38 -17.59 9.75
CA ARG A 103 -4.02 -18.98 9.41
C ARG A 103 -5.11 -19.96 9.86
N ASP A 104 -5.68 -19.75 11.04
CA ASP A 104 -6.66 -20.65 11.62
C ASP A 104 -8.02 -20.54 10.89
N GLU A 105 -8.43 -19.34 10.48
CA GLU A 105 -9.58 -19.15 9.57
C GLU A 105 -9.33 -19.79 8.18
N TRP A 106 -8.13 -19.65 7.63
CA TRP A 106 -7.76 -20.30 6.37
C TRP A 106 -7.80 -21.84 6.47
N MET A 107 -7.29 -22.42 7.56
CA MET A 107 -7.40 -23.88 7.78
C MET A 107 -8.85 -24.32 7.88
N SER A 108 -9.71 -23.53 8.52
CA SER A 108 -11.15 -23.80 8.60
C SER A 108 -11.81 -23.76 7.22
N TYR A 109 -11.45 -22.78 6.38
CA TYR A 109 -11.88 -22.69 4.99
C TYR A 109 -11.40 -23.91 4.17
N GLU A 110 -10.11 -24.23 4.21
CA GLU A 110 -9.53 -25.32 3.43
C GLU A 110 -10.19 -26.66 3.76
N ASN A 111 -10.35 -26.96 5.06
CA ASN A 111 -11.05 -28.15 5.52
C ASN A 111 -12.48 -28.19 4.99
N SER A 112 -13.22 -27.07 5.09
CA SER A 112 -14.59 -27.00 4.58
C SER A 112 -14.68 -27.31 3.08
N THR A 113 -13.73 -26.82 2.28
CA THR A 113 -13.73 -27.05 0.82
C THR A 113 -13.39 -28.49 0.44
N LYS A 114 -12.54 -29.17 1.22
CA LYS A 114 -12.23 -30.61 1.03
C LYS A 114 -13.43 -31.51 1.33
N TYR A 115 -14.24 -31.19 2.34
CA TYR A 115 -15.46 -31.97 2.64
C TYR A 115 -16.52 -31.85 1.52
N ILE A 116 -16.64 -30.68 0.90
CA ILE A 116 -17.61 -30.44 -0.19
C ILE A 116 -17.27 -31.25 -1.45
N SER A 117 -15.98 -31.48 -1.75
CA SER A 117 -15.59 -32.28 -2.93
C SER A 117 -16.02 -33.75 -2.83
N ASP A 118 -16.23 -34.25 -1.61
CA ASP A 118 -16.47 -35.66 -1.34
C ASP A 118 -17.95 -36.01 -1.16
N ASN A 119 -18.84 -35.02 -0.94
CA ASN A 119 -20.28 -35.25 -0.66
C ASN A 119 -21.22 -34.31 -1.43
N TYR A 120 -21.60 -34.70 -2.64
CA TYR A 120 -22.43 -33.91 -3.58
C TYR A 120 -23.88 -33.58 -3.15
N ARG A 121 -24.36 -34.03 -1.98
CA ARG A 121 -25.79 -34.05 -1.64
C ARG A 121 -26.33 -32.85 -0.84
N GLU A 122 -25.49 -32.03 -0.19
CA GLU A 122 -25.93 -30.91 0.66
C GLU A 122 -25.42 -29.53 0.20
N ARG A 123 -25.73 -29.20 -1.05
CA ARG A 123 -25.04 -28.13 -1.79
C ARG A 123 -25.34 -26.68 -1.33
N TYR A 124 -26.44 -26.39 -0.63
CA TYR A 124 -26.82 -24.98 -0.36
C TYR A 124 -26.33 -24.44 1.00
N GLY A 125 -26.36 -25.27 2.04
CA GLY A 125 -25.86 -24.91 3.38
C GLY A 125 -24.34 -24.80 3.41
N GLU A 126 -23.65 -25.70 2.71
CA GLU A 126 -22.19 -25.73 2.63
C GLU A 126 -21.62 -24.55 1.85
N ILE A 127 -22.27 -24.13 0.74
CA ILE A 127 -21.86 -22.94 -0.01
C ILE A 127 -21.92 -21.68 0.85
N THR A 128 -22.99 -21.53 1.65
CA THR A 128 -23.14 -20.38 2.56
C THR A 128 -22.02 -20.34 3.60
N ARG A 129 -21.66 -21.50 4.16
CA ARG A 129 -20.56 -21.62 5.12
C ARG A 129 -19.20 -21.27 4.49
N THR A 130 -18.94 -21.69 3.26
CA THR A 130 -17.69 -21.36 2.55
C THR A 130 -17.57 -19.86 2.29
N TYR A 131 -18.67 -19.17 1.94
CA TYR A 131 -18.64 -17.70 1.81
C TYR A 131 -18.34 -17.01 3.14
N GLN A 132 -18.94 -17.46 4.25
CA GLN A 132 -18.66 -16.90 5.57
C GLN A 132 -17.19 -17.10 5.97
N LEU A 133 -16.64 -18.29 5.77
CA LEU A 133 -15.23 -18.57 6.08
C LEU A 133 -14.29 -17.72 5.21
N ARG A 134 -14.67 -17.45 3.96
CA ARG A 134 -13.92 -16.55 3.08
C ARG A 134 -13.97 -15.09 3.58
N ASP A 135 -15.14 -14.64 4.07
CA ASP A 135 -15.31 -13.30 4.64
C ASP A 135 -14.47 -13.14 5.92
N ASN A 136 -14.51 -14.12 6.82
CA ASN A 136 -13.64 -14.15 8.01
C ASN A 136 -12.16 -14.06 7.63
N MET A 137 -11.70 -14.88 6.68
CA MET A 137 -10.32 -14.79 6.18
C MET A 137 -9.96 -13.39 5.65
N GLN A 138 -10.91 -12.67 5.03
CA GLN A 138 -10.67 -11.31 4.54
C GLN A 138 -10.54 -10.31 5.71
N LEU A 139 -11.31 -10.49 6.78
CA LEU A 139 -11.22 -9.68 8.00
C LEU A 139 -9.88 -9.91 8.71
N GLU A 140 -9.52 -11.16 8.99
CA GLU A 140 -8.27 -11.49 9.67
C GLU A 140 -7.04 -11.07 8.86
N MET A 141 -7.09 -11.19 7.52
CA MET A 141 -6.04 -10.64 6.67
C MET A 141 -5.95 -9.10 6.77
N GLY A 142 -7.10 -8.43 6.94
CA GLY A 142 -7.16 -7.00 7.23
C GLY A 142 -6.47 -6.65 8.53
N ASP A 143 -6.67 -7.43 9.59
CA ASP A 143 -6.05 -7.20 10.90
C ASP A 143 -4.53 -7.43 10.88
N VAL A 144 -4.04 -8.35 10.04
CA VAL A 144 -2.61 -8.47 9.71
C VAL A 144 -2.06 -7.17 9.11
N PHE A 145 -2.78 -6.53 8.18
CA PHE A 145 -2.37 -5.22 7.64
C PHE A 145 -2.41 -4.12 8.69
N VAL A 146 -3.46 -4.06 9.51
CA VAL A 146 -3.60 -3.05 10.57
C VAL A 146 -2.43 -3.12 11.54
N THR A 147 -2.12 -4.31 12.05
CA THR A 147 -1.04 -4.50 13.02
C THR A 147 0.34 -4.28 12.42
N LEU A 148 0.54 -4.65 11.15
CA LEU A 148 1.78 -4.37 10.41
C LEU A 148 1.98 -2.87 10.17
N ILE A 149 0.94 -2.13 9.79
CA ILE A 149 1.00 -0.67 9.58
C ILE A 149 1.39 0.05 10.88
N ILE A 150 0.78 -0.33 12.00
CA ILE A 150 1.11 0.24 13.32
C ILE A 150 2.56 -0.10 13.69
N LEU A 151 2.99 -1.35 13.48
CA LEU A 151 4.36 -1.78 13.73
C LEU A 151 5.37 -1.00 12.90
N CYS A 152 5.10 -0.82 11.60
CA CYS A 152 5.93 -0.02 10.71
C CYS A 152 6.07 1.42 11.24
N ASN A 153 4.97 2.04 11.67
CA ASN A 153 5.02 3.38 12.24
C ASN A 153 5.87 3.46 13.52
N GLN A 154 5.71 2.52 14.45
CA GLN A 154 6.52 2.46 15.68
C GLN A 154 8.02 2.23 15.41
N LEU A 155 8.35 1.57 14.29
CA LEU A 155 9.73 1.34 13.84
C LEU A 155 10.25 2.42 12.89
N ASN A 156 9.47 3.48 12.64
CA ASN A 156 9.78 4.53 11.66
C ASN A 156 10.08 3.98 10.26
N LEU A 157 9.27 3.03 9.80
CA LEU A 157 9.31 2.41 8.48
C LEU A 157 8.09 2.81 7.66
N ASP A 158 8.31 3.13 6.38
CA ASP A 158 7.23 3.32 5.41
C ASP A 158 6.89 1.98 4.73
N PRO A 159 5.64 1.48 4.82
CA PRO A 159 5.25 0.20 4.22
C PRO A 159 5.41 0.16 2.69
N VAL A 160 5.18 1.28 2.00
CA VAL A 160 5.27 1.37 0.54
C VAL A 160 6.73 1.36 0.09
N ASP A 161 7.61 2.09 0.76
CA ASP A 161 9.06 2.04 0.53
C ASP A 161 9.61 0.63 0.82
N CYS A 162 9.18 0.01 1.92
CA CYS A 162 9.55 -1.36 2.26
C CYS A 162 9.15 -2.35 1.15
N LEU A 163 7.94 -2.22 0.61
CA LEU A 163 7.46 -3.06 -0.50
C LEU A 163 8.21 -2.78 -1.80
N ALA A 164 8.47 -1.51 -2.12
CA ALA A 164 9.23 -1.12 -3.31
C ALA A 164 10.64 -1.72 -3.31
N ARG A 165 11.37 -1.59 -2.19
CA ARG A 165 12.70 -2.21 -2.01
C ARG A 165 12.65 -3.74 -2.11
N ALA A 166 11.59 -4.37 -1.57
CA ALA A 166 11.41 -5.81 -1.68
C ALA A 166 11.17 -6.23 -3.14
N TYR A 167 10.40 -5.44 -3.90
CA TYR A 167 10.13 -5.67 -5.31
C TYR A 167 11.40 -5.57 -6.17
N GLU A 168 12.18 -4.51 -6.03
CA GLU A 168 13.46 -4.31 -6.72
C GLU A 168 14.43 -5.51 -6.49
N LYS A 169 14.36 -6.11 -5.30
CA LYS A 169 15.14 -7.30 -4.96
C LYS A 169 14.61 -8.57 -5.61
N ILE A 170 13.31 -8.69 -5.90
CA ILE A 170 12.72 -9.91 -6.48
C ILE A 170 12.61 -9.87 -8.01
N GLU A 171 12.49 -8.68 -8.61
CA GLU A 171 12.24 -8.52 -10.05
C GLU A 171 13.36 -9.10 -10.92
N TYR A 172 14.61 -9.01 -10.47
CA TYR A 172 15.77 -9.54 -11.20
C TYR A 172 16.12 -10.99 -10.87
N ARG A 173 15.41 -11.63 -9.93
CA ARG A 173 15.75 -12.99 -9.49
C ARG A 173 15.67 -13.97 -10.64
N LYS A 174 16.73 -14.75 -10.81
CA LYS A 174 16.73 -15.95 -11.68
C LYS A 174 16.45 -17.17 -10.81
N GLY A 175 15.69 -18.12 -11.34
CA GLY A 175 15.27 -19.30 -10.59
C GLY A 175 14.20 -20.09 -11.34
N LYS A 176 13.65 -21.09 -10.65
CA LYS A 176 12.54 -21.92 -11.14
C LYS A 176 11.49 -22.08 -10.05
N THR A 177 10.23 -22.12 -10.45
CA THR A 177 9.16 -22.51 -9.55
C THR A 177 9.04 -24.04 -9.52
N ILE A 178 9.19 -24.64 -8.34
CA ILE A 178 9.08 -26.08 -8.10
C ILE A 178 8.10 -26.29 -6.95
N ASN A 179 7.06 -27.09 -7.16
CA ASN A 179 6.01 -27.37 -6.16
C ASN A 179 5.39 -26.12 -5.52
N GLY A 180 5.20 -25.05 -6.31
CA GLY A 180 4.65 -23.77 -5.82
C GLY A 180 5.65 -22.84 -5.14
N PHE A 181 6.91 -23.26 -4.95
CA PHE A 181 7.96 -22.44 -4.37
C PHE A 181 8.92 -21.92 -5.45
N PHE A 182 9.20 -20.62 -5.43
CA PHE A 182 10.25 -20.05 -6.27
C PHE A 182 11.63 -20.34 -5.64
N ILE A 183 12.42 -21.17 -6.30
CA ILE A 183 13.78 -21.52 -5.89
C ILE A 183 14.77 -20.73 -6.73
N LYS A 184 15.68 -19.99 -6.08
CA LYS A 184 16.66 -19.18 -6.79
C LYS A 184 17.66 -20.05 -7.55
N GLN A 185 18.22 -19.49 -8.62
CA GLN A 185 19.19 -20.18 -9.47
C GLN A 185 20.45 -20.66 -8.72
N GLU A 186 20.87 -19.93 -7.69
CA GLU A 186 21.99 -20.28 -6.80
C GLU A 186 21.67 -21.48 -5.89
N ASP A 187 20.42 -21.59 -5.45
CA ASP A 187 19.93 -22.65 -4.55
C ASP A 187 19.61 -23.95 -5.32
N LEU A 188 19.33 -23.87 -6.62
CA LEU A 188 19.04 -25.04 -7.49
C LEU A 188 20.20 -26.04 -7.62
N LYS A 189 21.42 -25.70 -7.15
CA LYS A 189 22.61 -26.57 -7.25
C LYS A 189 22.86 -27.42 -5.99
N GLY A 190 22.03 -27.29 -4.95
CA GLY A 190 22.22 -27.99 -3.68
C GLY A 190 21.38 -29.25 -3.54
N ASP A 191 21.65 -30.30 -4.35
CA ASP A 191 21.24 -31.70 -4.09
C ASP A 191 22.10 -32.73 -4.88
N LEU A 192 23.38 -32.41 -5.11
CA LEU A 192 24.41 -33.37 -5.52
C LEU A 192 25.57 -33.32 -4.51
N LYS A 193 25.33 -33.86 -3.32
CA LYS A 193 26.37 -34.38 -2.41
C LYS A 193 25.88 -35.66 -1.77
#